data_AF-A0A2E3EXN4-F1
#
_entry.id   AF-A0A2E3EXN4-F1
#
_cell.length_a   1.000
_cell.length_b   1.000
_cell.length_c   1.000
_cell.angle_alpha   90.00
_cell.angle_beta   90.00
_cell.angle_gamma   90.00
#
_symmetry.space_group_name_H-M   'P 1'
#
loop_
_entity.id
_entity.type
_entity.pdbx_description
1 polymer ?
#
loop_
_entity_poly.entity_id
_entity_poly.type
_entity_poly.pdbx_seq_one_letter_code
_entity_poly.pdbx_strand_id
1 'polypeptide(L)'
;MQRNAQQTDQVSISDIAFIRSQIERRWSVPVGAPEAENLVVEVRIRLAPDGTVLSADVVDRARMSRPGEEAYRVAAESAVRAVRAASPLELPAGKYEQLKDIVLAFNPKNMVGR
;
A
#
# COMPACT_ATOMS: atom_id res chain seq x y z
N MET A 1 24.20 12.16 -29.31
CA MET A 1 24.00 11.03 -28.39
C MET A 1 24.12 11.55 -26.96
N GLN A 2 23.02 11.97 -26.31
CA GLN A 2 23.09 12.51 -24.96
C GLN A 2 21.92 12.03 -24.10
N ARG A 3 22.28 11.39 -22.98
CA ARG A 3 21.56 11.24 -21.70
C ARG A 3 20.29 10.37 -21.65
N ASN A 4 20.48 9.06 -21.49
CA ASN A 4 19.46 8.12 -20.98
C ASN A 4 19.86 7.50 -19.61
N ALA A 5 20.61 8.23 -18.78
CA ALA A 5 21.10 7.72 -17.49
C ALA A 5 20.31 8.24 -16.26
N GLN A 6 19.19 8.96 -16.46
CA GLN A 6 18.44 9.59 -15.36
C GLN A 6 17.04 8.99 -15.12
N GLN A 7 16.65 7.95 -15.88
CA GLN A 7 15.30 7.36 -15.79
C GLN A 7 15.16 6.20 -14.79
N THR A 8 16.26 5.71 -14.22
CA THR A 8 16.26 4.60 -13.23
C THR A 8 16.19 5.07 -11.78
N ASP A 9 16.56 6.33 -11.50
CA ASP A 9 16.67 6.86 -10.13
C ASP A 9 15.41 7.51 -9.57
N GLN A 10 14.31 7.54 -10.33
CA GLN A 10 13.03 8.06 -9.84
C GLN A 10 11.94 7.01 -9.93
N VAL A 11 11.29 6.74 -8.80
CA VAL A 11 10.07 5.95 -8.70
C VAL A 11 8.97 6.68 -9.46
N SER A 12 8.47 6.02 -10.50
CA SER A 12 7.38 6.51 -11.32
C SER A 12 6.03 6.14 -10.71
N ILE A 13 4.98 6.81 -11.16
CA ILE A 13 3.59 6.47 -10.82
C ILE A 13 3.29 5.01 -11.19
N SER A 14 3.84 4.51 -12.30
CA SER A 14 3.68 3.12 -12.75
C SER A 14 4.34 2.11 -11.81
N ASP A 15 5.49 2.45 -11.21
CA ASP A 15 6.17 1.57 -10.24
C ASP A 15 5.33 1.44 -8.95
N ILE A 16 4.82 2.57 -8.45
CA ILE A 16 3.92 2.58 -7.28
C ILE A 16 2.63 1.82 -7.59
N ALA A 17 2.05 2.03 -8.77
CA ALA A 17 0.85 1.32 -9.21
C ALA A 17 1.11 -0.19 -9.34
N PHE A 18 2.28 -0.58 -9.84
CA PHE A 18 2.67 -1.98 -9.92
C PHE A 18 2.72 -2.64 -8.54
N ILE A 19 3.43 -2.05 -7.57
CA ILE A 19 3.50 -2.56 -6.19
C ILE A 19 2.10 -2.60 -5.55
N ARG A 20 1.34 -1.52 -5.69
CA ARG A 20 -0.01 -1.43 -5.16
C ARG A 20 -0.90 -2.56 -5.71
N SER A 21 -0.82 -2.84 -7.00
CA SER A 21 -1.62 -3.89 -7.64
C SER A 21 -1.36 -5.28 -7.05
N GLN A 22 -0.14 -5.55 -6.58
CA GLN A 22 0.20 -6.84 -5.95
C GLN A 22 -0.52 -7.00 -4.62
N ILE A 23 -0.58 -5.93 -3.84
CA ILE A 23 -1.26 -5.88 -2.54
C ILE A 23 -2.78 -5.92 -2.73
N GLU A 24 -3.30 -5.17 -3.70
CA GLU A 24 -4.72 -5.10 -4.02
C GLU A 24 -5.30 -6.48 -4.38
N ARG A 25 -4.57 -7.31 -5.12
CA ARG A 25 -4.99 -8.70 -5.44
C ARG A 25 -5.21 -9.58 -4.21
N ARG A 26 -4.61 -9.22 -3.07
CA ARG A 26 -4.71 -9.97 -1.80
C ARG A 26 -5.63 -9.31 -0.79
N TRP A 27 -6.15 -8.12 -1.08
CA TRP A 27 -6.96 -7.39 -0.11
C TRP A 27 -8.42 -7.81 -0.17
N SER A 28 -8.88 -8.48 0.89
CA SER A 28 -10.31 -8.70 1.12
C SER A 28 -10.94 -7.44 1.70
N VAL A 29 -11.59 -6.65 0.84
CA VAL A 29 -12.32 -5.45 1.25
C VAL A 29 -13.45 -5.85 2.19
N PRO A 30 -13.50 -5.32 3.44
CA PRO A 30 -14.59 -5.60 4.35
C PRO A 30 -15.92 -5.09 3.77
N VAL A 31 -16.88 -6.01 3.57
CA VAL A 31 -18.22 -5.67 3.11
C VAL A 31 -18.97 -4.94 4.23
N GLY A 32 -19.59 -3.80 3.92
CA GLY A 32 -20.55 -3.15 4.82
C GLY A 32 -20.06 -1.91 5.57
N ALA A 33 -19.05 -1.18 5.08
CA ALA A 33 -18.78 0.17 5.60
C ALA A 33 -19.77 1.17 4.97
N PRO A 34 -20.77 1.70 5.71
CA PRO A 34 -21.43 2.92 5.29
C PRO A 34 -20.34 4.01 5.16
N GLU A 35 -20.34 4.78 4.08
CA GLU A 35 -19.37 5.87 3.83
C GLU A 35 -17.94 5.48 3.42
N ALA A 36 -17.79 4.56 2.46
CA ALA A 36 -16.49 4.23 1.84
C ALA A 36 -15.71 5.43 1.24
N GLU A 37 -16.32 6.63 1.13
CA GLU A 37 -15.70 7.85 0.59
C GLU A 37 -14.56 8.38 1.46
N ASN A 38 -14.71 8.31 2.78
CA ASN A 38 -13.74 8.86 3.73
C ASN A 38 -12.78 7.80 4.30
N LEU A 39 -12.78 6.61 3.70
CA LEU A 39 -12.02 5.47 4.16
C LEU A 39 -10.74 5.33 3.32
N VAL A 40 -9.82 6.28 3.50
CA VAL A 40 -8.45 6.20 2.98
C VAL A 40 -7.55 5.74 4.11
N VAL A 41 -6.98 4.54 4.00
CA VAL A 41 -6.00 4.00 4.94
C VAL A 41 -4.61 4.16 4.36
N GLU A 42 -3.74 4.88 5.04
CA GLU A 42 -2.32 4.94 4.72
C GLU A 42 -1.54 3.91 5.51
N VAL A 43 -0.76 3.09 4.80
CA VAL A 43 0.11 2.07 5.40
C VAL A 43 1.55 2.37 5.00
N ARG A 44 2.42 2.55 5.98
CA ARG A 44 3.87 2.58 5.79
C ARG A 44 4.39 1.16 5.70
N ILE A 45 5.13 0.88 4.64
CA ILE A 45 5.64 -0.45 4.30
C ILE A 45 7.16 -0.36 4.23
N ARG A 46 7.84 -1.22 4.97
CA ARG A 46 9.29 -1.39 4.88
C ARG A 46 9.62 -2.73 4.23
N LEU A 47 10.55 -2.72 3.28
CA LEU A 47 10.90 -3.87 2.44
C LEU A 47 12.38 -4.21 2.57
N ALA A 48 12.69 -5.50 2.46
CA ALA A 48 14.04 -5.99 2.23
C ALA A 48 14.40 -5.93 0.73
N PRO A 49 15.68 -6.06 0.35
CA PRO A 49 16.11 -6.01 -1.05
C PRO A 49 15.46 -7.06 -1.96
N ASP A 50 15.04 -8.19 -1.40
CA ASP A 50 14.34 -9.28 -2.09
C ASP A 50 12.82 -9.06 -2.20
N GLY A 51 12.31 -7.92 -1.72
CA GLY A 51 10.89 -7.61 -1.69
C GLY A 51 10.14 -8.13 -0.47
N THR A 52 10.81 -8.81 0.47
CA THR A 52 10.17 -9.27 1.70
C THR A 52 9.65 -8.09 2.53
N VAL A 53 8.40 -8.17 2.97
CA VAL A 53 7.80 -7.15 3.84
C VAL A 53 8.38 -7.28 5.26
N LEU A 54 9.19 -6.30 5.66
CA LEU A 54 9.76 -6.19 7.00
C LEU A 54 8.76 -5.60 8.00
N SER A 55 8.01 -4.56 7.60
CA SER A 55 6.92 -4.03 8.42
C SER A 55 5.81 -3.42 7.57
N ALA A 56 4.60 -3.40 8.14
CA ALA A 56 3.40 -2.82 7.56
C ALA A 56 2.62 -2.18 8.70
N ASP A 57 2.61 -0.85 8.72
CA ASP A 57 2.18 -0.05 9.86
C ASP A 57 1.17 1.01 9.39
N VAL A 58 -0.01 1.05 10.00
CA VAL A 58 -0.98 2.11 9.75
C VAL A 58 -0.39 3.45 10.21
N VAL A 59 -0.49 4.48 9.37
CA VAL A 59 0.02 5.82 9.67
C VAL A 59 -0.85 6.51 10.72
N ASP A 60 -2.15 6.58 10.50
CA ASP A 60 -3.10 7.19 11.46
C ASP A 60 -3.66 6.15 12.45
N ARG A 61 -2.80 5.72 13.37
CA ARG A 61 -3.18 4.78 14.45
C ARG A 61 -4.16 5.39 15.44
N ALA A 62 -4.16 6.72 15.58
CA ALA A 62 -5.06 7.41 16.51
C ALA A 62 -6.51 7.26 16.04
N ARG A 63 -6.77 7.41 14.73
CA ARG A 63 -8.09 7.21 14.13
C ARG A 63 -8.62 5.79 14.34
N MET A 64 -7.76 4.76 14.32
CA MET A 64 -8.18 3.37 14.60
C MET A 64 -8.81 3.18 15.99
N SER A 65 -8.48 4.04 16.96
CA SER A 65 -8.95 3.94 18.35
C SER A 65 -10.06 4.94 18.67
N ARG A 66 -10.47 5.78 17.71
CA ARG A 66 -11.47 6.82 17.92
C ARG A 66 -12.89 6.20 17.93
N PRO A 67 -13.76 6.59 18.87
CA PRO A 67 -15.16 6.16 18.84
C PRO A 67 -15.85 6.57 17.53
N GLY A 68 -16.54 5.64 16.88
CA GLY A 68 -17.22 5.88 15.60
C GLY A 68 -16.35 5.64 14.36
N GLU A 69 -15.08 5.25 14.51
CA GLU A 69 -14.16 4.92 13.42
C GLU A 69 -13.92 3.41 13.28
N GLU A 70 -14.87 2.57 13.72
CA GLU A 70 -14.77 1.11 13.65
C GLU A 70 -14.56 0.61 12.22
N ALA A 71 -15.23 1.24 11.24
CA ALA A 71 -15.06 0.92 9.82
C ALA A 71 -13.61 1.19 9.36
N TYR A 72 -13.03 2.33 9.74
CA TYR A 72 -11.64 2.66 9.46
C TYR A 72 -10.70 1.62 10.08
N ARG A 73 -10.90 1.27 11.35
CA ARG A 73 -10.08 0.25 12.04
C ARG A 73 -10.10 -1.08 11.30
N VAL A 74 -11.28 -1.61 10.95
CA VAL A 74 -11.43 -2.91 10.27
C VAL A 74 -10.77 -2.89 8.89
N ALA A 75 -10.95 -1.81 8.14
CA ALA A 75 -10.31 -1.65 6.84
C ALA A 75 -8.78 -1.50 6.96
N ALA A 76 -8.29 -0.78 7.96
CA ALA A 76 -6.87 -0.60 8.20
C ALA A 76 -6.17 -1.92 8.58
N GLU A 77 -6.79 -2.71 9.47
CA GLU A 77 -6.35 -4.07 9.79
C GLU A 77 -6.34 -4.96 8.55
N SER A 78 -7.39 -4.88 7.72
CA SER A 78 -7.47 -5.65 6.48
C SER A 78 -6.38 -5.26 5.48
N ALA A 79 -6.09 -3.97 5.32
CA ALA A 79 -5.03 -3.48 4.45
C ALA A 79 -3.65 -3.97 4.92
N VAL A 80 -3.36 -3.92 6.23
CA VAL A 80 -2.11 -4.46 6.79
C VAL A 80 -1.98 -5.97 6.51
N ARG A 81 -3.07 -6.74 6.64
CA ARG A 81 -3.06 -8.17 6.27
C ARG A 81 -2.76 -8.37 4.79
N ALA A 82 -3.35 -7.57 3.91
CA ALA A 82 -3.11 -7.65 2.47
C ALA A 82 -1.65 -7.38 2.12
N VAL A 83 -1.05 -6.35 2.73
CA VAL A 83 0.39 -6.03 2.54
C VAL A 83 1.24 -7.22 2.94
N ARG A 84 1.02 -7.79 4.13
CA ARG A 84 1.77 -8.96 4.60
C ARG A 84 1.56 -10.19 3.72
N ALA A 85 0.33 -10.41 3.26
CA ALA A 85 0.00 -11.53 2.38
C ALA A 85 0.61 -11.40 0.98
N ALA A 86 0.90 -10.18 0.52
CA ALA A 86 1.56 -9.93 -0.75
C ALA A 86 3.09 -10.05 -0.68
N SER A 87 3.65 -10.33 0.51
CA SER A 87 5.09 -10.59 0.66
C SER A 87 5.49 -11.93 0.02
N PRO A 88 6.64 -12.01 -0.69
CA PRO A 88 7.48 -10.88 -1.10
C PRO A 88 6.87 -10.11 -2.29
N LEU A 89 7.06 -8.80 -2.30
CA LEU A 89 6.63 -7.92 -3.39
C LEU A 89 7.68 -7.89 -4.50
N GLU A 90 7.24 -7.99 -5.76
CA GLU A 90 8.12 -7.76 -6.90
C GLU A 90 8.52 -6.29 -6.95
N LEU A 91 9.83 -6.03 -6.93
CA LEU A 91 10.39 -4.69 -7.01
C LEU A 91 10.92 -4.41 -8.42
N PRO A 92 10.64 -3.24 -9.01
CA PRO A 92 11.33 -2.79 -10.22
C PRO A 92 12.85 -2.78 -10.02
N ALA A 93 13.57 -3.30 -11.00
CA ALA A 93 15.03 -3.42 -10.96
C ALA A 93 15.70 -2.05 -10.70
N GLY A 94 16.65 -2.02 -9.75
CA GLY A 94 17.41 -0.82 -9.41
C GLY A 94 16.66 0.21 -8.57
N LYS A 95 15.39 -0.02 -8.19
CA LYS A 95 14.58 0.96 -7.45
C LYS A 95 14.41 0.67 -5.96
N TYR A 96 15.08 -0.36 -5.44
CA TYR A 96 14.98 -0.76 -4.03
C TYR A 96 15.21 0.41 -3.06
N GLU A 97 16.26 1.22 -3.27
CA GLU A 97 16.59 2.33 -2.35
C GLU A 97 15.46 3.33 -2.15
N GLN A 98 14.61 3.50 -3.16
CA GLN A 98 13.46 4.40 -3.14
C GLN A 98 12.17 3.70 -2.68
N LEU A 99 12.16 2.37 -2.70
CA LEU A 99 11.00 1.53 -2.39
C LEU A 99 11.11 0.82 -1.02
N LYS A 100 12.28 0.84 -0.39
CA LYS A 100 12.57 0.19 0.90
C LYS A 100 11.73 0.71 2.06
N ASP A 101 11.20 1.93 1.94
CA ASP A 101 10.34 2.58 2.92
C ASP A 101 9.36 3.52 2.21
N ILE A 102 8.13 3.05 2.02
CA ILE A 102 7.09 3.75 1.24
C ILE A 102 5.79 3.81 2.01
N VAL A 103 4.95 4.81 1.70
CA VAL A 103 3.58 4.89 2.21
C VAL A 103 2.62 4.70 1.04
N LEU A 104 1.70 3.75 1.19
CA LEU A 104 0.63 3.52 0.21
C LEU A 104 -0.73 3.82 0.82
N ALA A 105 -1.56 4.54 0.07
CA ALA A 105 -2.94 4.81 0.41
C ALA A 105 -3.87 3.76 -0.23
N PHE A 106 -4.69 3.14 0.60
CA PHE A 106 -5.69 2.14 0.24
C PHE A 106 -7.08 2.73 0.44
N ASN A 107 -7.89 2.73 -0.62
CA ASN A 107 -9.29 3.16 -0.57
C ASN A 107 -10.18 2.04 -1.12
N PRO A 108 -11.12 1.49 -0.33
CA PRO A 108 -12.06 0.46 -0.78
C PRO A 108 -12.81 0.82 -2.07
N LYS A 109 -13.15 2.10 -2.29
CA LYS A 109 -13.87 2.54 -3.51
C LYS A 109 -13.08 2.32 -4.78
N ASN A 110 -11.76 2.49 -4.73
CA ASN A 110 -10.89 2.27 -5.89
C ASN A 110 -10.78 0.78 -6.25
N MET A 111 -11.37 -0.11 -5.44
CA MET A 111 -11.23 -1.55 -5.58
C MET A 111 -12.51 -2.29 -5.94
N VAL A 112 -13.68 -1.67 -5.77
CA VAL A 112 -14.99 -2.25 -6.10
C VAL A 112 -15.36 -2.05 -7.59
N GLY A 113 -14.44 -1.55 -8.42
CA GLY A 113 -14.71 -1.13 -9.80
C GLY A 113 -13.83 -1.74 -10.89
N ARG A 114 -13.69 -3.07 -10.94
CA ARG A 114 -13.31 -3.80 -12.17
C ARG A 114 -14.24 -4.96 -12.43
#